data_AF-A0A1W2EK38-F1
#
_entry.id   AF-A0A1W2EK38-F1
#
_cell.length_a   1.000
_cell.length_b   1.000
_cell.length_c   1.000
_cell.angle_alpha   90.00
_cell.angle_beta   90.00
_cell.angle_gamma   90.00
#
_symmetry.space_group_name_H-M   'P 1'
#
loop_
_entity.id
_entity.type
_entity.pdbx_description
1 polymer ?
#
loop_
_entity_poly.entity_id
_entity_poly.type
_entity_poly.pdbx_seq_one_letter_code
_entity_poly.pdbx_strand_id
1 'polypeptide(L)'
;MQTSRGLVEVPPAQASIYAVARMQAEAGIRVARRLDPNWRPPTSLTSTIEGEIAHQRAVLRQAEQFVLSRRRGIGDNGGPPLEPDIPPRSLGELVAPEGRIIGIRAKGAQDRIRTISPEEMERIVLSLTYHGRPLKLHDRYQGVWYEGVDRCVVGIRFSESFGLTLDVRDPGGDRRFKELKLHMKGQ
;
A
#
# COMPACT_ATOMS: atom_id res chain seq x y z
N MET A 1 17.16 -29.52 -17.26
CA MET A 1 18.09 -28.44 -16.84
C MET A 1 17.93 -27.30 -17.84
N GLN A 2 17.07 -26.32 -17.54
CA GLN A 2 16.88 -25.12 -18.35
C GLN A 2 17.31 -23.93 -17.51
N THR A 3 18.24 -23.18 -18.08
CA THR A 3 18.98 -22.09 -17.46
C THR A 3 18.09 -20.87 -17.27
N SER A 4 18.13 -20.37 -16.03
CA SER A 4 17.49 -19.17 -15.52
C SER A 4 17.81 -17.97 -16.44
N ARG A 5 16.80 -17.50 -17.19
CA ARG A 5 16.84 -16.17 -17.81
C ARG A 5 17.01 -15.16 -16.67
N GLY A 6 18.02 -14.31 -16.77
CA GLY A 6 18.42 -13.34 -15.76
C GLY A 6 17.24 -12.55 -15.20
N LEU A 7 16.87 -12.87 -13.96
CA LEU A 7 16.10 -12.00 -13.11
C LEU A 7 17.00 -10.81 -12.80
N VAL A 8 16.69 -9.64 -13.33
CA VAL A 8 17.16 -8.39 -12.73
C VAL A 8 16.63 -8.43 -11.30
N GLU A 9 17.50 -8.69 -10.33
CA GLU A 9 17.14 -8.62 -8.92
C GLU A 9 16.69 -7.20 -8.63
N VAL A 10 15.40 -7.02 -8.31
CA VAL A 10 14.85 -5.73 -7.98
C VAL A 10 15.24 -5.41 -6.53
N PRO A 11 15.99 -4.32 -6.27
CA PRO A 11 16.29 -3.87 -4.92
C PRO A 11 15.03 -3.81 -4.03
N PRO A 12 15.09 -4.26 -2.76
CA PRO A 12 13.91 -4.27 -1.88
C PRO A 12 13.22 -2.91 -1.75
N ALA A 13 13.99 -1.82 -1.76
CA ALA A 13 13.44 -0.46 -1.78
C ALA A 13 12.58 -0.19 -3.04
N GLN A 14 13.05 -0.60 -4.21
CA GLN A 14 12.32 -0.45 -5.47
C GLN A 14 11.11 -1.37 -5.54
N ALA A 15 11.23 -2.62 -5.04
CA ALA A 15 10.10 -3.54 -4.90
C ALA A 15 8.99 -2.97 -3.99
N SER A 16 9.38 -2.29 -2.90
CA SER A 16 8.45 -1.63 -1.98
C SER A 16 7.72 -0.47 -2.63
N ILE A 17 8.47 0.39 -3.35
CA ILE A 17 7.89 1.53 -4.08
C ILE A 17 6.94 1.03 -5.17
N TYR A 18 7.32 -0.02 -5.89
CA TYR A 18 6.46 -0.64 -6.89
C TYR A 18 5.18 -1.21 -6.28
N ALA A 19 5.28 -1.98 -5.19
CA ALA A 19 4.12 -2.56 -4.52
C ALA A 19 3.11 -1.48 -4.07
N VAL A 20 3.61 -0.38 -3.47
CA VAL A 20 2.77 0.77 -3.09
C VAL A 20 2.13 1.41 -4.31
N ALA A 21 2.91 1.73 -5.36
CA ALA A 21 2.39 2.36 -6.57
C ALA A 21 1.32 1.50 -7.25
N ARG A 22 1.53 0.18 -7.30
CA ARG A 22 0.58 -0.78 -7.86
C ARG A 22 -0.72 -0.84 -7.04
N MET A 23 -0.66 -0.92 -5.72
CA MET A 23 -1.86 -0.90 -4.87
C MET A 23 -2.69 0.37 -5.08
N GLN A 24 -2.03 1.53 -5.17
CA GLN A 24 -2.72 2.79 -5.47
C GLN A 24 -3.36 2.77 -6.87
N ALA A 25 -2.63 2.29 -7.88
CA ALA A 25 -3.15 2.19 -9.25
C ALA A 25 -4.37 1.25 -9.34
N GLU A 26 -4.32 0.08 -8.69
CA GLU A 26 -5.44 -0.87 -8.61
C GLU A 26 -6.65 -0.24 -7.89
N ALA A 27 -6.43 0.51 -6.81
CA ALA A 27 -7.49 1.25 -6.13
C ALA A 27 -8.12 2.32 -7.04
N GLY A 28 -7.30 3.09 -7.75
CA GLY A 28 -7.76 4.08 -8.74
C GLY A 28 -8.59 3.44 -9.86
N ILE A 29 -8.13 2.31 -10.41
CA ILE A 29 -8.87 1.52 -11.42
C ILE A 29 -10.23 1.09 -10.86
N ARG A 30 -10.30 0.60 -9.62
CA ARG A 30 -11.58 0.20 -9.00
C ARG A 30 -12.55 1.38 -8.92
N VAL A 31 -12.08 2.56 -8.53
CA VAL A 31 -12.93 3.77 -8.46
C VAL A 31 -13.39 4.19 -9.86
N ALA A 32 -12.48 4.25 -10.84
CA ALA A 32 -12.83 4.58 -12.22
C ALA A 32 -13.88 3.60 -12.79
N ARG A 33 -13.73 2.30 -12.53
CA ARG A 33 -14.66 1.27 -12.99
C ARG A 33 -16.02 1.27 -12.30
N ARG A 34 -16.15 1.82 -11.09
CA ARG A 34 -17.47 2.08 -10.49
C ARG A 34 -18.26 3.13 -11.27
N LEU A 35 -17.57 4.10 -11.87
CA LEU A 35 -18.19 5.13 -12.72
C LEU A 35 -18.43 4.65 -14.16
N ASP A 36 -17.50 3.84 -14.69
CA ASP A 36 -17.59 3.27 -16.03
C ASP A 36 -16.93 1.87 -16.03
N PRO A 37 -17.73 0.78 -15.98
CA PRO A 37 -17.21 -0.58 -15.92
C PRO A 37 -16.26 -0.95 -17.07
N ASN A 38 -16.36 -0.26 -18.21
CA ASN A 38 -15.55 -0.51 -19.39
C ASN A 38 -14.28 0.36 -19.45
N TRP A 39 -14.07 1.26 -18.50
CA TRP A 39 -12.87 2.08 -18.44
C TRP A 39 -11.61 1.21 -18.34
N ARG A 40 -10.60 1.57 -19.15
CA ARG A 40 -9.33 0.84 -19.24
C ARG A 40 -8.17 1.76 -18.87
N PRO A 41 -7.21 1.26 -18.07
CA PRO A 41 -5.97 1.97 -17.84
C PRO A 41 -5.14 2.06 -19.13
N PRO A 42 -4.19 2.99 -19.21
CA PRO A 42 -3.25 3.05 -20.32
C PRO A 42 -2.45 1.74 -20.40
N THR A 43 -2.08 1.33 -21.60
CA THR A 43 -1.14 0.23 -21.82
C THR A 43 0.29 0.78 -21.91
N SER A 44 1.26 0.08 -21.35
CA SER A 44 2.68 0.41 -21.53
C SER A 44 3.50 -0.87 -21.69
N LEU A 45 4.60 -0.76 -22.43
CA LEU A 45 5.63 -1.78 -22.53
C LEU A 45 6.87 -1.27 -21.80
N THR A 46 7.07 -1.73 -20.57
CA THR A 46 8.21 -1.35 -19.73
C THR A 46 9.10 -2.55 -19.47
N SER A 47 10.42 -2.37 -19.62
CA SER A 47 11.42 -3.43 -19.40
C SER A 47 12.21 -3.26 -18.10
N THR A 48 12.00 -2.17 -17.37
CA THR A 48 12.69 -1.85 -16.11
C THR A 48 11.71 -1.62 -14.97
N ILE A 49 12.16 -1.81 -13.73
CA ILE A 49 11.33 -1.56 -12.54
C ILE A 49 10.98 -0.08 -12.40
N GLU A 50 11.87 0.84 -12.77
CA GLU A 50 11.60 2.27 -12.79
C GLU A 50 10.51 2.61 -13.81
N GLY A 51 10.56 1.97 -14.99
CA GLY A 51 9.53 2.08 -16.01
C GLY A 51 8.18 1.59 -15.48
N GLU A 52 8.18 0.44 -14.81
CA GLU A 52 6.97 -0.14 -14.20
C GLU A 52 6.40 0.75 -13.08
N ILE A 53 7.23 1.29 -12.18
CA ILE A 53 6.80 2.27 -11.17
C ILE A 53 6.19 3.52 -11.84
N ALA A 54 6.84 4.04 -12.89
CA ALA A 54 6.34 5.19 -13.64
C ALA A 54 5.00 4.87 -14.31
N HIS A 55 4.85 3.66 -14.84
CA HIS A 55 3.61 3.17 -15.44
C HIS A 55 2.48 3.11 -14.41
N GLN A 56 2.68 2.47 -13.25
CA GLN A 56 1.66 2.40 -12.19
C GLN A 56 1.22 3.80 -11.73
N ARG A 57 2.17 4.72 -11.57
CA ARG A 57 1.86 6.12 -11.24
C ARG A 57 1.08 6.83 -12.36
N ALA A 58 1.34 6.52 -13.62
CA ALA A 58 0.59 7.06 -14.75
C ALA A 58 -0.84 6.52 -14.80
N VAL A 59 -1.02 5.22 -14.51
CA VAL A 59 -2.34 4.59 -14.38
C VAL A 59 -3.17 5.29 -13.29
N LEU A 60 -2.60 5.49 -12.11
CA LEU A 60 -3.27 6.20 -11.01
C LEU A 60 -3.70 7.62 -11.45
N ARG A 61 -2.77 8.42 -12.00
CA ARG A 61 -3.09 9.78 -12.46
C ARG A 61 -4.21 9.81 -13.50
N GLN A 62 -4.23 8.88 -14.44
CA GLN A 62 -5.30 8.82 -15.45
C GLN A 62 -6.64 8.41 -14.85
N ALA A 63 -6.64 7.46 -13.90
CA ALA A 63 -7.84 7.10 -13.17
C ALA A 63 -8.40 8.31 -12.41
N GLU A 64 -7.56 9.03 -11.66
CA GLU A 64 -7.94 10.24 -10.94
C GLU A 64 -8.49 11.33 -11.87
N GLN A 65 -7.82 11.58 -13.00
CA GLN A 65 -8.28 12.53 -14.02
C GLN A 65 -9.63 12.14 -14.62
N PHE A 66 -9.85 10.84 -14.87
CA PHE A 66 -11.13 10.34 -15.35
C PHE A 66 -12.24 10.54 -14.32
N VAL A 67 -11.99 10.22 -13.04
CA VAL A 67 -12.97 10.45 -11.97
C VAL A 67 -13.27 11.94 -11.81
N LEU A 68 -12.25 12.81 -11.91
CA LEU A 68 -12.42 14.27 -11.91
C LEU A 68 -13.25 14.78 -13.10
N SER A 69 -13.01 14.25 -14.31
CA SER A 69 -13.73 14.70 -15.51
C SER A 69 -15.21 14.31 -15.47
N ARG A 70 -15.52 13.11 -14.96
CA ARG A 70 -16.91 12.66 -14.73
C ARG A 70 -17.65 13.53 -13.71
N ARG A 71 -16.93 14.17 -12.77
CA ARG A 71 -17.51 15.11 -11.79
C ARG A 71 -17.84 16.48 -12.38
N ARG A 72 -17.00 17.01 -13.27
CA ARG A 72 -17.20 18.37 -13.84
C ARG A 72 -18.38 18.47 -14.82
N GLY A 73 -18.89 17.34 -15.32
CA GLY A 73 -20.06 17.29 -16.20
C GLY A 73 -21.41 17.08 -15.49
N ILE A 74 -21.41 16.93 -14.16
CA ILE A 74 -22.63 16.70 -13.36
C ILE A 74 -22.84 17.94 -12.48
N GLY A 75 -23.85 18.74 -12.82
CA GLY A 75 -24.19 20.00 -12.14
C GLY A 75 -24.74 19.87 -10.72
N ASP A 76 -24.59 18.72 -10.06
CA ASP A 76 -25.17 18.45 -8.74
C ASP A 76 -24.14 17.77 -7.82
N ASN A 77 -24.17 18.15 -6.55
CA ASN A 77 -23.27 17.73 -5.46
C ASN A 77 -23.38 16.23 -5.06
N GLY A 78 -23.74 15.34 -5.99
CA GLY A 78 -24.09 13.93 -5.73
C GLY A 78 -23.12 12.88 -6.28
N GLY A 79 -22.00 13.27 -6.88
CA GLY A 79 -21.03 12.30 -7.43
C GLY A 79 -20.31 11.50 -6.33
N PRO A 80 -20.05 10.20 -6.53
CA PRO A 80 -19.34 9.38 -5.53
C PRO A 80 -17.93 9.95 -5.24
N PRO A 81 -17.36 9.71 -4.03
CA PRO A 81 -16.06 10.23 -3.61
C PRO A 81 -14.94 10.04 -4.65
N LEU A 82 -14.06 11.05 -4.78
CA LEU A 82 -12.88 11.04 -5.67
C LEU A 82 -11.86 10.00 -5.22
N GLU A 83 -11.80 9.86 -3.90
CA GLU A 83 -10.93 8.93 -3.23
C GLU A 83 -11.64 7.58 -3.13
N PRO A 84 -10.91 6.47 -3.19
CA PRO A 84 -11.46 5.23 -2.67
C PRO A 84 -11.99 5.51 -1.25
N ASP A 85 -13.19 5.01 -0.96
CA ASP A 85 -13.86 5.17 0.34
C ASP A 85 -13.04 4.47 1.45
N ILE A 86 -11.97 5.13 1.87
CA ILE A 86 -10.98 4.68 2.83
C ILE A 86 -10.95 5.79 3.88
N PRO A 87 -11.77 5.70 4.93
CA PRO A 87 -11.80 6.72 5.95
C PRO A 87 -10.42 6.82 6.63
N PRO A 88 -10.00 8.01 7.08
CA PRO A 88 -8.79 8.14 7.88
C PRO A 88 -8.98 7.34 9.17
N ARG A 89 -8.14 6.32 9.37
CA ARG A 89 -8.10 5.50 10.58
C ARG A 89 -6.77 5.71 11.29
N SER A 90 -6.82 5.75 12.62
CA SER A 90 -5.60 5.64 13.42
C SER A 90 -4.92 4.30 13.11
N LEU A 91 -3.61 4.21 13.30
CA LEU A 91 -2.94 2.93 13.10
C LEU A 91 -3.42 1.91 14.11
N GLY A 92 -3.74 2.34 15.33
CA GLY A 92 -4.41 1.50 16.32
C GLY A 92 -5.66 0.80 15.74
N GLU A 93 -6.54 1.53 15.06
CA GLU A 93 -7.73 0.97 14.41
C GLU A 93 -7.41 0.14 13.16
N LEU A 94 -6.32 0.45 12.46
CA LEU A 94 -5.89 -0.31 11.27
C LEU A 94 -5.26 -1.66 11.62
N VAL A 95 -4.44 -1.72 12.68
CA VAL A 95 -3.69 -2.93 13.07
C VAL A 95 -4.32 -3.66 14.25
N ALA A 96 -5.24 -3.01 14.97
CA ALA A 96 -5.97 -3.57 16.08
C ALA A 96 -7.40 -3.01 16.17
N PRO A 97 -8.25 -3.22 15.13
CA PRO A 97 -9.64 -2.77 15.15
C PRO A 97 -10.35 -3.32 16.39
N GLU A 98 -11.12 -2.46 17.05
CA GLU A 98 -11.83 -2.80 18.30
C GLU A 98 -10.89 -3.33 19.40
N GLY A 99 -9.61 -2.95 19.36
CA GLY A 99 -8.58 -3.37 20.31
C GLY A 99 -8.01 -4.77 20.07
N ARG A 100 -8.37 -5.46 18.97
CA ARG A 100 -7.88 -6.81 18.64
C ARG A 100 -6.89 -6.77 17.50
N ILE A 101 -5.63 -7.09 17.79
CA ILE A 101 -4.56 -7.12 16.78
C ILE A 101 -4.95 -8.05 15.62
N ILE A 102 -4.88 -7.55 14.39
CA ILE A 102 -5.19 -8.31 13.18
C ILE A 102 -4.13 -9.38 12.88
N GLY A 103 -4.53 -10.31 12.02
CA GLY A 103 -3.67 -11.37 11.54
C GLY A 103 -3.42 -12.48 12.55
N ILE A 104 -2.76 -13.53 12.06
CA ILE A 104 -2.47 -14.73 12.82
C ILE A 104 -0.99 -14.77 13.19
N ARG A 105 -0.67 -15.26 14.39
CA ARG A 105 0.71 -15.62 14.74
C ARG A 105 0.98 -17.03 14.23
N ALA A 106 1.83 -17.17 13.21
CA ALA A 106 2.28 -18.48 12.77
C ALA A 106 3.03 -19.22 13.89
N LYS A 107 2.98 -20.56 13.88
CA LYS A 107 3.71 -21.38 14.86
C LYS A 107 5.21 -21.08 14.77
N GLY A 108 5.84 -20.76 15.90
CA GLY A 108 7.27 -20.41 15.98
C GLY A 108 7.59 -18.96 15.65
N ALA A 109 6.62 -18.13 15.24
CA ALA A 109 6.83 -16.70 15.07
C ALA A 109 6.91 -15.99 16.44
N GLN A 110 7.69 -14.91 16.50
CA GLN A 110 7.77 -14.05 17.68
C GLN A 110 6.40 -13.39 17.97
N ASP A 111 6.18 -12.99 19.23
CA ASP A 111 4.89 -12.47 19.71
C ASP A 111 4.36 -11.26 18.94
N ARG A 112 5.26 -10.48 18.34
CA ARG A 112 4.96 -9.26 17.58
C ARG A 112 4.93 -9.45 16.06
N ILE A 113 5.03 -10.69 15.57
CA ILE A 113 4.94 -10.99 14.14
C ILE A 113 3.56 -11.57 13.85
N ARG A 114 2.88 -11.01 12.85
CA ARG A 114 1.56 -11.44 12.42
C ARG A 114 1.51 -11.55 10.89
N THR A 115 0.79 -12.56 10.43
CA THR A 115 0.45 -12.74 9.02
C THR A 115 -0.95 -12.22 8.77
N ILE A 116 -1.10 -11.29 7.83
CA ILE A 116 -2.38 -10.66 7.47
C ILE A 116 -2.78 -11.04 6.04
N SER A 117 -4.06 -10.83 5.71
CA SER A 117 -4.55 -11.06 4.35
C SER A 117 -4.04 -9.98 3.37
N PRO A 118 -4.01 -10.26 2.06
CA PRO A 118 -3.72 -9.24 1.04
C PRO A 118 -4.65 -8.03 1.12
N GLU A 119 -5.92 -8.24 1.44
CA GLU A 119 -6.94 -7.19 1.54
C GLU A 119 -6.73 -6.31 2.78
N GLU A 120 -6.29 -6.90 3.90
CA GLU A 120 -5.90 -6.14 5.10
C GLU A 120 -4.65 -5.31 4.83
N MET A 121 -3.64 -5.91 4.18
CA MET A 121 -2.42 -5.21 3.77
C MET A 121 -2.74 -4.01 2.86
N GLU A 122 -3.55 -4.24 1.82
CA GLU A 122 -3.97 -3.19 0.91
C GLU A 122 -4.71 -2.06 1.65
N ARG A 123 -5.65 -2.39 2.55
CA ARG A 123 -6.37 -1.39 3.35
C ARG A 123 -5.42 -0.50 4.16
N ILE A 124 -4.41 -1.09 4.81
CA ILE A 124 -3.44 -0.34 5.61
C ILE A 124 -2.57 0.55 4.72
N VAL A 125 -2.01 -0.02 3.63
CA VAL A 125 -1.15 0.72 2.71
C VAL A 125 -1.89 1.89 2.09
N LEU A 126 -3.12 1.66 1.58
CA LEU A 126 -3.91 2.73 0.99
C LEU A 126 -4.23 3.82 2.03
N SER A 127 -4.68 3.46 3.23
CA SER A 127 -4.93 4.44 4.30
C SER A 127 -3.69 5.29 4.63
N LEU A 128 -2.51 4.67 4.71
CA LEU A 128 -1.25 5.41 4.94
C LEU A 128 -0.88 6.31 3.77
N THR A 129 -1.14 5.88 2.53
CA THR A 129 -0.75 6.65 1.35
C THR A 129 -1.69 7.81 1.02
N TYR A 130 -2.98 7.70 1.39
CA TYR A 130 -3.96 8.78 1.21
C TYR A 130 -3.96 9.76 2.38
N HIS A 131 -3.83 9.28 3.62
CA HIS A 131 -4.00 10.12 4.81
C HIS A 131 -2.72 10.34 5.61
N GLY A 132 -1.69 9.53 5.37
CA GLY A 132 -0.41 9.65 6.05
C GLY A 132 0.54 10.62 5.34
N ARG A 133 1.53 11.10 6.10
CA ARG A 133 2.60 11.96 5.60
C ARG A 133 3.83 11.09 5.26
N PRO A 134 4.35 11.11 4.02
CA PRO A 134 5.57 10.39 3.70
C PRO A 134 6.75 10.96 4.49
N LEU A 135 7.56 10.08 5.07
CA LEU A 135 8.76 10.45 5.83
C LEU A 135 10.02 10.08 5.05
N LYS A 136 10.99 10.99 5.05
CA LYS A 136 12.37 10.70 4.64
C LYS A 136 13.16 10.30 5.88
N LEU A 137 13.15 9.02 6.22
CA LEU A 137 13.90 8.46 7.35
C LEU A 137 15.08 7.63 6.82
N HIS A 138 16.29 7.96 7.30
CA HIS A 138 17.62 7.36 7.11
C HIS A 138 17.85 6.24 6.08
N ASP A 139 18.97 6.37 5.35
CA ASP A 139 19.47 5.58 4.21
C ASP A 139 19.57 4.04 4.36
N ARG A 140 19.41 3.47 5.56
CA ARG A 140 19.56 2.01 5.76
C ARG A 140 18.26 1.23 5.63
N TYR A 141 17.10 1.89 5.70
CA TYR A 141 15.82 1.20 5.55
C TYR A 141 15.48 1.06 4.05
N GLN A 142 15.45 -0.17 3.56
CA GLN A 142 15.15 -0.47 2.16
C GLN A 142 13.63 -0.53 1.90
N GLY A 143 12.94 0.56 2.21
CA GLY A 143 11.50 0.72 2.04
C GLY A 143 11.06 2.18 2.15
N VAL A 144 9.76 2.41 2.24
CA VAL A 144 9.18 3.75 2.38
C VAL A 144 8.57 3.92 3.78
N TRP A 145 8.69 5.11 4.36
CA TRP A 145 8.12 5.43 5.66
C TRP A 145 6.94 6.39 5.52
N TYR A 146 5.91 6.17 6.34
CA TYR A 146 4.76 7.04 6.48
C TYR A 146 4.52 7.34 7.95
N GLU A 147 4.18 8.59 8.24
CA GLU A 147 3.58 9.00 9.50
C GLU A 147 2.05 8.94 9.34
N GLY A 148 1.37 8.15 10.16
CA GLY A 148 -0.10 8.08 10.16
C GLY A 148 -0.73 9.27 10.89
N VAL A 149 -2.07 9.32 10.86
CA VAL A 149 -2.86 10.42 11.44
C VAL A 149 -2.73 10.55 12.97
N ASP A 150 -2.38 9.46 13.65
CA ASP A 150 -2.11 9.38 15.09
C ASP A 150 -0.61 9.53 15.43
N ARG A 151 0.19 10.00 14.45
CA ARG A 151 1.66 10.12 14.50
C ARG A 151 2.42 8.81 14.53
N CYS A 152 1.77 7.65 14.40
CA CYS A 152 2.49 6.39 14.25
C CYS A 152 3.48 6.44 13.08
N VAL A 153 4.59 5.73 13.16
CA VAL A 153 5.55 5.62 12.04
C VAL A 153 5.51 4.21 11.49
N VAL A 154 5.08 4.06 10.23
CA VAL A 154 4.97 2.75 9.56
C VAL A 154 5.94 2.70 8.39
N GLY A 155 6.78 1.68 8.40
CA GLY A 155 7.65 1.36 7.30
C GLY A 155 6.99 0.30 6.43
N ILE A 156 6.94 0.52 5.12
CA ILE A 156 6.51 -0.46 4.12
C ILE A 156 7.76 -0.93 3.40
N ARG A 157 8.06 -2.22 3.49
CA ARG A 157 9.19 -2.81 2.77
C ARG A 157 8.87 -4.15 2.14
N PHE A 158 9.67 -4.54 1.15
CA PHE A 158 9.66 -5.87 0.60
C PHE A 158 10.67 -6.75 1.36
N SER A 159 10.23 -7.93 1.79
CA SER A 159 11.06 -8.97 2.37
C SER A 159 11.12 -10.14 1.40
N GLU A 160 12.31 -10.65 1.12
CA GLU A 160 12.49 -11.83 0.26
C GLU A 160 11.76 -13.07 0.82
N SER A 161 11.70 -13.20 2.14
CA SER A 161 11.08 -14.36 2.80
C SER A 161 9.56 -14.24 2.97
N PHE A 162 9.02 -13.02 3.04
CA PHE A 162 7.63 -12.78 3.46
C PHE A 162 6.83 -11.85 2.52
N GLY A 163 7.45 -11.36 1.45
CA GLY A 163 6.85 -10.36 0.56
C GLY A 163 6.68 -9.01 1.24
N LEU A 164 5.59 -8.30 0.91
CA LEU A 164 5.31 -6.99 1.48
C LEU A 164 5.12 -7.09 3.00
N THR A 165 5.83 -6.21 3.72
CA THR A 165 5.93 -6.19 5.17
C THR A 165 5.76 -4.77 5.69
N LEU A 166 4.98 -4.63 6.76
CA LEU A 166 4.80 -3.41 7.54
C LEU A 166 5.59 -3.51 8.84
N ASP A 167 6.50 -2.56 9.06
CA ASP A 167 7.18 -2.35 10.33
C ASP A 167 6.53 -1.18 11.06
N VAL A 168 5.72 -1.47 12.07
CA VAL A 168 4.99 -0.48 12.85
C VAL A 168 5.85 -0.01 14.03
N ARG A 169 6.00 1.30 14.16
CA ARG A 169 6.68 1.97 15.27
C ARG A 169 5.73 3.00 15.89
N ASP A 170 5.43 2.83 17.17
CA ASP A 170 4.68 3.82 17.93
C ASP A 170 5.63 4.85 18.55
N PRO A 171 5.46 6.17 18.30
CA PRO A 171 6.20 7.22 19.00
C PRO A 171 5.64 7.53 20.41
N GLY A 172 4.44 7.05 20.76
CA GLY A 172 3.76 7.33 22.04
C GLY A 172 4.15 6.42 23.22
N GLY A 173 4.93 5.36 22.97
CA GLY A 173 5.45 4.48 24.02
C GLY A 173 4.52 3.33 24.45
N ASP A 174 3.42 3.07 23.74
CA ASP A 174 2.62 1.87 23.97
C ASP A 174 3.41 0.63 23.49
N ARG A 175 3.86 -0.16 24.47
CA ARG A 175 4.68 -1.37 24.25
C ARG A 175 3.99 -2.41 23.35
N ARG A 176 2.66 -2.32 23.15
CA ARG A 176 1.90 -3.22 22.28
C ARG A 176 2.24 -3.05 20.80
N PHE A 177 2.56 -1.83 20.37
CA PHE A 177 2.81 -1.49 18.97
C PHE A 177 4.28 -1.18 18.67
N LYS A 178 5.10 -1.05 19.72
CA LYS A 178 6.56 -0.96 19.57
C LYS A 178 7.06 -2.20 18.83
N GLU A 179 7.44 -2.03 17.56
CA GLU A 179 8.04 -3.07 16.71
C GLU A 179 7.06 -4.18 16.27
N LEU A 180 5.76 -3.87 16.17
CA LEU A 180 4.80 -4.79 15.53
C LEU A 180 5.16 -4.97 14.05
N LYS A 181 5.19 -6.23 13.59
CA LYS A 181 5.47 -6.58 12.20
C LYS A 181 4.30 -7.34 11.60
N LEU A 182 3.76 -6.79 10.51
CA LEU A 182 2.70 -7.43 9.73
C LEU A 182 3.28 -7.80 8.38
N HIS A 183 3.11 -9.04 7.94
CA HIS A 183 3.50 -9.44 6.59
C HIS A 183 2.36 -10.17 5.90
N MET A 184 2.36 -10.15 4.57
CA MET A 184 1.42 -10.95 3.81
C MET A 184 1.71 -12.44 4.02
N LYS A 185 0.67 -13.28 3.91
CA LYS A 185 0.88 -14.72 3.77
C LYS A 185 1.68 -14.94 2.48
N GLY A 186 2.84 -15.61 2.59
CA GLY A 186 3.59 -16.03 1.41
C GLY A 186 2.67 -16.83 0.49
N GLN A 187 2.64 -16.47 -0.78
CA GLN A 187 1.98 -17.26 -1.82
C GLN A 187 2.74 -18.57 -2.03
#